data_AF-A0A8F5VMU6-F1
#
_entry.id   AF-A0A8F5VMU6-F1
#
_cell.length_a   1.000
_cell.length_b   1.000
_cell.length_c   1.000
_cell.angle_alpha   90.00
_cell.angle_beta   90.00
_cell.angle_gamma   90.00
#
_symmetry.space_group_name_H-M   'P 1'
#
loop_
_entity.id
_entity.type
_entity.pdbx_description
1 polymer ?
#
loop_
_entity_poly.entity_id
_entity_poly.type
_entity_poly.pdbx_seq_one_letter_code
_entity_poly.pdbx_strand_id
1 'polypeptide(L)'
;MSSLIVVEVSLVHSDDDTGQSFSWIEKRVQDLLSGVSRRYDSLTQKTPKITRLYDDLIKRGESFLKKDPITWKTPDSARKAMESLFRKAERFKIVLVQILLEEHEIKLMEETYLNEIQRYLSGLSDEHLMSVDNQQYVAFSQKVMRISDVESLSDRILQYKTLIPELALLYHTSRQKRPLIHNRINELKKELASLELKQVSMQDLEIIHSFTKEISKIFGHGDVNLQETQLNEIDARISAFSHQISGFEHTDIGDLKKSDIETSLNKVLITKEASKDLLVLEADFFHGRIRFLDYDNTEDDDYEPVDKDLPSERLALQRDNLQLEYGLLKEKIPEKTVIRQELDEMIQSLSVDPDAGALLDAAMILFHDPFPELRELAVIRRQYDTYFLQKKRKSLSDDEWDRVIMALNNHLQVMGYRVHLKKMNHLRDAFRKASIEIGTPLPHYSVMISINPLDELVFRMVRVVDGLDLNEFDPDLIQENDVTSSKAWSDDFDSLTNELKDENIVLIERLRKKPEEVPIHQVTRFDLLTDDYIS
;
A
#
# COMPACT_ATOMS: atom_id res chain seq x y z
N MET A 1 -45.61 5.88 -25.57
CA MET A 1 -45.85 6.34 -24.18
C MET A 1 -44.50 6.43 -23.52
N SER A 2 -44.09 7.62 -23.11
CA SER A 2 -42.77 7.85 -22.52
C SER A 2 -42.83 8.85 -21.35
N SER A 3 -42.25 8.50 -20.22
CA SER A 3 -42.11 9.38 -19.05
C SER A 3 -40.68 9.90 -18.88
N LEU A 4 -39.69 9.18 -19.42
CA LEU A 4 -38.29 9.56 -19.48
C LEU A 4 -37.72 9.17 -20.86
N ILE A 5 -37.03 10.09 -21.50
CA ILE A 5 -36.30 9.87 -22.76
C ILE A 5 -34.88 10.42 -22.61
N VAL A 6 -33.87 9.63 -22.97
CA VAL A 6 -32.47 10.06 -23.03
C VAL A 6 -31.97 9.86 -24.45
N VAL A 7 -31.43 10.93 -25.04
CA VAL A 7 -30.93 10.91 -26.41
C VAL A 7 -29.54 11.51 -26.53
N GLU A 8 -28.72 10.87 -27.36
CA GLU A 8 -27.45 11.42 -27.84
C GLU A 8 -27.72 12.31 -29.05
N VAL A 9 -27.08 13.48 -29.12
CA VAL A 9 -27.24 14.40 -30.25
C VAL A 9 -26.05 14.27 -31.18
N SER A 10 -26.33 14.04 -32.47
CA SER A 10 -25.33 14.03 -33.52
C SER A 10 -25.69 15.03 -34.61
N LEU A 11 -24.71 15.84 -35.03
CA LEU A 11 -24.86 16.71 -36.20
C LEU A 11 -24.31 15.99 -37.44
N VAL A 12 -25.06 15.99 -38.53
CA VAL A 12 -24.58 15.46 -39.81
C VAL A 12 -23.62 16.46 -40.45
N HIS A 13 -22.34 16.41 -40.07
CA HIS A 13 -21.26 17.12 -40.78
C HIS A 13 -20.46 16.13 -41.64
N SER A 14 -20.25 16.48 -42.91
CA SER A 14 -19.33 15.82 -43.81
C SER A 14 -17.90 16.25 -43.46
N ASP A 15 -17.06 15.28 -43.16
CA ASP A 15 -15.62 15.39 -42.85
C ASP A 15 -15.29 16.10 -41.53
N ASP A 16 -14.88 15.33 -40.52
CA ASP A 16 -14.04 15.89 -39.47
C ASP A 16 -13.01 14.88 -38.92
N ASP A 17 -11.77 15.08 -39.36
CA ASP A 17 -10.56 14.52 -38.77
C ASP A 17 -9.85 15.66 -38.01
N THR A 18 -10.38 16.02 -36.83
CA THR A 18 -9.70 16.98 -35.94
C THR A 18 -9.07 16.23 -34.77
N GLY A 19 -7.74 16.27 -34.72
CA GLY A 19 -6.94 15.75 -33.61
C GLY A 19 -7.02 16.64 -32.37
N GLN A 20 -6.56 16.12 -31.23
CA GLN A 20 -6.48 16.85 -29.95
C GLN A 20 -5.70 18.17 -30.08
N SER A 21 -6.14 19.23 -29.39
CA SER A 21 -5.44 20.51 -29.37
C SER A 21 -4.08 20.41 -28.66
N PHE A 22 -3.09 21.15 -29.15
CA PHE A 22 -1.78 21.24 -28.52
C PHE A 22 -1.84 21.74 -27.07
N SER A 23 -2.81 22.61 -26.74
CA SER A 23 -2.99 23.13 -25.37
C SER A 23 -3.33 22.04 -24.36
N TRP A 24 -4.12 21.04 -24.76
CA TRP A 24 -4.45 19.89 -23.91
C TRP A 24 -3.21 19.02 -23.64
N ILE A 25 -2.42 18.80 -24.70
CA ILE A 25 -1.16 18.07 -24.65
C ILE A 25 -0.15 18.77 -23.72
N GLU A 26 -0.02 20.09 -23.86
CA GLU A 26 0.87 20.93 -23.06
C GLU A 26 0.57 20.80 -21.57
N LYS A 27 -0.72 20.92 -21.20
CA LYS A 27 -1.19 20.74 -19.83
C LYS A 27 -0.82 19.36 -19.28
N ARG A 28 -1.01 18.28 -20.06
CA ARG A 28 -0.71 16.93 -19.59
C ARG A 28 0.78 16.70 -19.36
N VAL A 29 1.64 17.27 -20.21
CA VAL A 29 3.09 17.23 -20.02
C VAL A 29 3.51 18.05 -18.80
N GLN A 30 2.93 19.23 -18.59
CA GLN A 30 3.20 20.05 -17.40
C GLN A 30 2.76 19.35 -16.10
N ASP A 31 1.57 18.74 -16.07
CA ASP A 31 1.09 17.97 -14.92
C ASP A 31 2.05 16.82 -14.60
N LEU A 32 2.49 16.07 -15.63
CA LEU A 32 3.45 14.97 -15.47
C LEU A 32 4.79 15.45 -14.92
N LEU A 33 5.36 16.52 -15.47
CA LEU A 33 6.63 17.07 -15.00
C LEU A 33 6.52 17.58 -13.56
N SER A 34 5.44 18.29 -13.23
CA SER A 34 5.22 18.80 -11.88
C SER A 34 5.08 17.66 -10.85
N GLY A 35 4.37 16.58 -11.20
CA GLY A 35 4.24 15.39 -10.36
C GLY A 35 5.58 14.70 -10.15
N VAL A 36 6.40 14.59 -11.21
CA VAL A 36 7.73 13.99 -11.14
C VAL A 36 8.68 14.84 -10.28
N SER A 37 8.71 16.15 -10.45
CA SER A 37 9.53 17.06 -9.62
C SER A 37 9.16 16.96 -8.15
N ARG A 38 7.86 17.03 -7.80
CA ARG A 38 7.42 16.88 -6.40
C ARG A 38 7.87 15.57 -5.78
N ARG A 39 7.72 14.45 -6.50
CA ARG A 39 8.14 13.12 -6.02
C ARG A 39 9.66 13.01 -5.90
N TYR A 40 10.41 13.53 -6.86
CA TYR A 40 11.88 13.56 -6.79
C TYR A 40 12.39 14.39 -5.61
N ASP A 41 11.77 15.53 -5.33
CA ASP A 41 12.17 16.41 -4.24
C ASP A 41 11.81 15.86 -2.87
N SER A 42 10.77 15.02 -2.78
CA SER A 42 10.41 14.32 -1.53
C SER A 42 11.38 13.20 -1.12
N LEU A 43 12.30 12.80 -2.01
CA LEU A 43 13.27 11.73 -1.70
C LEU A 43 14.31 12.18 -0.68
N THR A 44 14.45 11.37 0.37
CA THR A 44 15.53 11.51 1.36
C THR A 44 16.89 11.17 0.76
N GLN A 45 16.99 10.16 -0.11
CA GLN A 45 18.22 9.82 -0.82
C GLN A 45 18.06 9.89 -2.35
N LYS A 46 18.94 10.62 -3.02
CA LYS A 46 18.96 10.78 -4.48
C LYS A 46 20.14 9.99 -5.06
N THR A 47 19.87 8.80 -5.58
CA THR A 47 20.91 7.96 -6.22
C THR A 47 21.29 8.50 -7.62
N PRO A 48 22.52 8.24 -8.11
CA PRO A 48 22.93 8.67 -9.45
C PRO A 48 22.02 8.16 -10.57
N LYS A 49 21.40 6.98 -10.37
CA LYS A 49 20.45 6.37 -11.32
C LYS A 49 19.17 7.20 -11.42
N ILE A 50 18.55 7.59 -10.31
CA ILE A 50 17.33 8.39 -10.33
C ILE A 50 17.57 9.84 -10.75
N THR A 51 18.71 10.44 -10.37
CA THR A 51 19.10 11.78 -10.84
C THR A 51 19.22 11.82 -12.37
N ARG A 52 19.88 10.84 -12.98
CA ARG A 52 20.01 10.76 -14.45
C ARG A 52 18.65 10.60 -15.13
N LEU A 53 17.77 9.76 -14.59
CA LEU A 53 16.43 9.55 -15.15
C LEU A 53 15.56 10.80 -15.02
N TYR A 54 15.63 11.49 -13.88
CA TYR A 54 14.95 12.76 -13.64
C TYR A 54 15.40 13.82 -14.65
N ASP A 55 16.71 14.07 -14.75
CA ASP A 55 17.28 15.08 -15.66
C ASP A 55 16.90 14.78 -17.12
N ASP A 56 16.96 13.52 -17.53
CA ASP A 56 16.58 13.07 -18.87
C ASP A 56 15.08 13.30 -19.16
N LEU A 57 14.22 13.13 -18.16
CA LEU A 57 12.78 13.33 -18.28
C LEU A 57 12.45 14.82 -18.38
N ILE A 58 13.02 15.64 -17.49
CA ILE A 58 12.84 17.10 -17.50
C ILE A 58 13.31 17.68 -18.84
N LYS A 59 14.51 17.34 -19.31
CA LYS A 59 15.03 17.80 -20.61
C LYS A 59 14.10 17.47 -21.77
N ARG A 60 13.51 16.27 -21.78
CA ARG A 60 12.59 15.83 -22.83
C ARG A 60 11.24 16.52 -22.74
N GLY A 61 10.69 16.67 -21.53
CA GLY A 61 9.46 17.41 -21.30
C GLY A 61 9.59 18.88 -21.72
N GLU A 62 10.70 19.53 -21.35
CA GLU A 62 10.96 20.92 -21.76
C GLU A 62 11.16 21.08 -23.27
N SER A 63 11.88 20.17 -23.94
CA SER A 63 12.00 20.16 -25.41
C SER A 63 10.64 20.00 -26.09
N PHE A 64 9.76 19.18 -25.50
CA PHE A 64 8.40 18.97 -25.97
C PHE A 64 7.54 20.24 -25.85
N LEU A 65 7.58 20.90 -24.69
CA LEU A 65 6.87 22.15 -24.41
C LEU A 65 7.38 23.33 -25.27
N LYS A 66 8.67 23.37 -25.58
CA LYS A 66 9.29 24.40 -26.44
C LYS A 66 8.98 24.25 -27.92
N LYS A 67 8.15 23.27 -28.32
CA LYS A 67 7.80 22.98 -29.72
C LYS A 67 9.04 22.81 -30.61
N ASP A 68 10.01 22.03 -30.16
CA ASP A 68 11.23 21.78 -30.93
C ASP A 68 10.88 21.33 -32.36
N PRO A 69 11.30 22.07 -33.41
CA PRO A 69 10.86 21.85 -34.79
C PRO A 69 11.23 20.46 -35.33
N ILE A 70 12.20 19.76 -34.73
CA ILE A 70 12.54 18.38 -35.09
C ILE A 70 11.48 17.39 -34.57
N THR A 71 10.97 17.63 -33.36
CA THR A 71 9.99 16.77 -32.68
C THR A 71 8.60 16.88 -33.32
N TRP A 72 8.25 18.09 -33.77
CA TRP A 72 6.94 18.41 -34.36
C TRP A 72 6.90 18.39 -35.89
N LYS A 73 7.93 17.84 -36.53
CA LYS A 73 8.06 17.83 -38.00
C LYS A 73 6.95 17.03 -38.69
N THR A 74 6.46 15.95 -38.08
CA THR A 74 5.32 15.16 -38.56
C THR A 74 4.43 14.68 -37.39
N PRO A 75 3.15 14.35 -37.63
CA PRO A 75 2.28 13.74 -36.60
C PRO A 75 2.89 12.46 -36.00
N ASP A 76 3.55 11.64 -36.81
CA ASP A 76 4.22 10.42 -36.36
C ASP A 76 5.46 10.70 -35.50
N SER A 77 6.23 11.76 -35.79
CA SER A 77 7.37 12.14 -34.95
C SER A 77 6.91 12.65 -33.59
N ALA A 78 5.82 13.43 -33.55
CA ALA A 78 5.20 13.91 -32.33
C ALA A 78 4.66 12.74 -31.48
N ARG A 79 3.98 11.76 -32.11
CA ARG A 79 3.49 10.55 -31.44
C ARG A 79 4.64 9.74 -30.82
N LYS A 80 5.72 9.48 -31.57
CA LYS A 80 6.90 8.75 -31.07
C LYS A 80 7.60 9.47 -29.92
N ALA A 81 7.65 10.81 -29.97
CA ALA A 81 8.24 11.61 -28.91
C ALA A 81 7.42 11.55 -27.62
N MET A 82 6.08 11.62 -27.72
CA MET A 82 5.18 11.41 -26.59
C MET A 82 5.32 10.03 -25.98
N GLU A 83 5.26 8.97 -26.79
CA GLU A 83 5.44 7.59 -26.32
C GLU A 83 6.77 7.43 -25.59
N SER A 84 7.84 8.04 -26.12
CA SER A 84 9.16 8.03 -25.47
C SER A 84 9.18 8.77 -24.13
N LEU A 85 8.47 9.90 -24.00
CA LEU A 85 8.34 10.65 -22.76
C LEU A 85 7.61 9.84 -21.69
N PHE A 86 6.45 9.27 -22.03
CA PHE A 86 5.67 8.47 -21.09
C PHE A 86 6.40 7.20 -20.64
N ARG A 87 7.05 6.47 -21.56
CA ARG A 87 7.89 5.32 -21.19
C ARG A 87 9.03 5.69 -20.23
N LYS A 88 9.63 6.87 -20.40
CA LYS A 88 10.66 7.35 -19.46
C LYS A 88 10.05 7.76 -18.12
N ALA A 89 8.86 8.34 -18.11
CA ALA A 89 8.15 8.68 -16.88
C ALA A 89 7.76 7.42 -16.09
N GLU A 90 7.27 6.38 -16.76
CA GLU A 90 7.00 5.06 -16.18
C GLU A 90 8.27 4.46 -15.56
N ARG A 91 9.38 4.44 -16.31
CA ARG A 91 10.68 3.99 -15.77
C ARG A 91 11.13 4.81 -14.56
N PHE A 92 10.91 6.11 -14.56
CA PHE A 92 11.20 6.96 -13.41
C PHE A 92 10.34 6.56 -12.20
N LYS A 93 9.01 6.35 -12.38
CA LYS A 93 8.12 5.88 -11.31
C LYS A 93 8.57 4.53 -10.76
N ILE A 94 8.93 3.57 -11.62
CA ILE A 94 9.41 2.24 -11.20
C ILE A 94 10.67 2.37 -10.35
N VAL A 95 11.68 3.12 -10.81
CA VAL A 95 12.92 3.32 -10.05
C VAL A 95 12.67 4.09 -8.75
N LEU A 96 11.72 5.02 -8.73
CA LEU A 96 11.31 5.72 -7.52
C LEU A 96 10.72 4.76 -6.49
N VAL A 97 9.77 3.92 -6.89
CA VAL A 97 9.17 2.90 -6.01
C VAL A 97 10.25 1.94 -5.50
N GLN A 98 11.19 1.53 -6.37
CA GLN A 98 12.33 0.71 -5.97
C GLN A 98 13.16 1.36 -4.85
N ILE A 99 13.52 2.64 -4.99
CA ILE A 99 14.33 3.36 -3.99
C ILE A 99 13.56 3.50 -2.67
N LEU A 100 12.28 3.86 -2.72
CA LEU A 100 11.45 3.99 -1.51
C LEU A 100 11.31 2.65 -0.78
N LEU A 101 11.14 1.57 -1.54
CA LEU A 101 11.09 0.23 -0.99
C LEU A 101 12.44 -0.16 -0.37
N GLU A 102 13.56 0.12 -1.03
CA GLU A 102 14.92 -0.08 -0.48
C GLU A 102 15.16 0.72 0.82
N GLU A 103 14.75 1.98 0.89
CA GLU A 103 14.87 2.80 2.09
C GLU A 103 14.03 2.24 3.25
N HIS A 104 12.81 1.78 2.97
CA HIS A 104 11.93 1.18 3.97
C HIS A 104 12.49 -0.17 4.49
N GLU A 105 13.00 -1.00 3.58
CA GLU A 105 13.59 -2.31 3.89
C GLU A 105 14.81 -2.19 4.80
N ILE A 106 15.70 -1.24 4.52
CA ILE A 106 16.88 -0.96 5.33
C ILE A 106 16.46 -0.57 6.76
N LYS A 107 15.45 0.29 6.91
CA LYS A 107 14.93 0.69 8.23
C LYS A 107 14.31 -0.48 8.99
N LEU A 108 13.53 -1.32 8.30
CA LEU A 108 12.89 -2.49 8.92
C LEU A 108 13.93 -3.53 9.37
N MET A 109 14.98 -3.74 8.58
CA MET A 109 16.09 -4.62 8.95
C MET A 109 16.87 -4.06 10.15
N GLU A 110 17.11 -2.75 10.19
CA GLU A 110 17.70 -2.08 11.35
C GLU A 110 16.85 -2.29 12.61
N GLU A 111 15.53 -2.08 12.53
CA GLU A 111 14.61 -2.29 13.65
C GLU A 111 14.63 -3.75 14.13
N THR A 112 14.65 -4.70 13.20
CA THR A 112 14.74 -6.14 13.50
C THR A 112 16.01 -6.46 14.29
N TYR A 113 17.15 -5.93 13.87
CA TYR A 113 18.42 -6.13 14.58
C TYR A 113 18.44 -5.45 15.94
N LEU A 114 17.88 -4.25 16.05
CA LEU A 114 17.80 -3.52 17.30
C LEU A 114 16.91 -4.23 18.32
N ASN A 115 15.76 -4.77 17.89
CA ASN A 115 14.87 -5.57 18.72
C ASN A 115 15.56 -6.84 19.23
N GLU A 116 16.34 -7.50 18.37
CA GLU A 116 17.09 -8.69 18.76
C GLU A 116 18.21 -8.37 19.76
N ILE A 117 18.94 -7.28 19.55
CA ILE A 117 19.94 -6.78 20.52
C ILE A 117 19.29 -6.49 21.87
N GLN A 118 18.13 -5.81 21.86
CA GLN A 118 17.38 -5.52 23.08
C GLN A 118 16.92 -6.81 23.77
N ARG A 119 16.48 -7.82 23.02
CA ARG A 119 16.10 -9.15 23.55
C ARG A 119 17.25 -9.80 24.31
N TYR A 120 18.48 -9.76 23.80
CA TYR A 120 19.64 -10.30 24.51
C TYR A 120 20.00 -9.49 25.75
N LEU A 121 19.97 -8.15 25.66
CA LEU A 121 20.28 -7.28 26.80
C LEU A 121 19.26 -7.43 27.92
N SER A 122 17.96 -7.41 27.61
CA SER A 122 16.91 -7.66 28.61
C SER A 122 16.99 -9.08 29.16
N GLY A 123 17.27 -10.08 28.32
CA GLY A 123 17.48 -11.46 28.77
C GLY A 123 18.61 -11.59 29.79
N LEU A 124 19.71 -10.86 29.63
CA LEU A 124 20.82 -10.87 30.59
C LEU A 124 20.40 -10.33 31.97
N SER A 125 19.60 -9.26 32.02
CA SER A 125 19.12 -8.68 33.28
C SER A 125 17.98 -9.48 33.90
N ASP A 126 16.96 -9.82 33.11
CA ASP A 126 15.70 -10.40 33.59
C ASP A 126 15.90 -11.83 34.08
N GLU A 127 16.76 -12.61 33.41
CA GLU A 127 17.14 -13.94 33.88
C GLU A 127 18.16 -13.91 35.02
N HIS A 128 18.57 -12.72 35.50
CA HIS A 128 19.59 -12.54 36.54
C HIS A 128 20.91 -13.24 36.16
N LEU A 129 21.30 -13.13 34.89
CA LEU A 129 22.56 -13.66 34.38
C LEU A 129 23.69 -12.65 34.58
N MET A 130 23.38 -11.37 34.49
CA MET A 130 24.30 -10.27 34.67
C MET A 130 23.62 -9.08 35.35
N SER A 131 24.33 -8.40 36.25
CA SER A 131 23.85 -7.14 36.84
C SER A 131 23.90 -6.01 35.81
N VAL A 132 22.92 -5.10 35.85
CA VAL A 132 22.90 -3.87 35.04
C VAL A 132 24.14 -2.99 35.31
N ASP A 133 24.69 -3.07 36.52
CA ASP A 133 25.90 -2.35 36.93
C ASP A 133 27.20 -3.03 36.46
N ASN A 134 27.13 -4.21 35.84
CA ASN A 134 28.31 -4.90 35.33
C ASN A 134 28.95 -4.07 34.19
N GLN A 135 30.27 -3.89 34.26
CA GLN A 135 31.02 -3.10 33.27
C GLN A 135 30.84 -3.61 31.82
N GLN A 136 30.71 -4.92 31.62
CA GLN A 136 30.45 -5.51 30.31
C GLN A 136 29.05 -5.14 29.81
N TYR A 137 28.01 -5.26 30.65
CA TYR A 137 26.65 -4.85 30.31
C TYR A 137 26.58 -3.37 29.92
N VAL A 138 27.22 -2.51 30.71
CA VAL A 138 27.31 -1.07 30.45
C VAL A 138 28.07 -0.80 29.14
N ALA A 139 29.17 -1.50 28.89
CA ALA A 139 29.95 -1.34 27.66
C ALA A 139 29.15 -1.74 26.41
N PHE A 140 28.40 -2.84 26.46
CA PHE A 140 27.52 -3.25 25.36
C PHE A 140 26.39 -2.25 25.14
N SER A 141 25.73 -1.80 26.20
CA SER A 141 24.68 -0.78 26.12
C SER A 141 25.20 0.53 25.50
N GLN A 142 26.40 0.97 25.90
CA GLN A 142 27.06 2.14 25.29
C GLN A 142 27.44 1.91 23.83
N LYS A 143 27.88 0.69 23.46
CA LYS A 143 28.19 0.34 22.07
C LYS A 143 26.94 0.43 21.19
N VAL A 144 25.78 -0.04 21.66
CA VAL A 144 24.49 0.10 20.95
C VAL A 144 24.12 1.57 20.72
N MET A 145 24.23 2.40 21.77
CA MET A 145 23.96 3.84 21.65
C MET A 145 24.90 4.52 20.63
N ARG A 146 26.20 4.20 20.67
CA ARG A 146 27.18 4.75 19.72
C ARG A 146 26.90 4.34 18.28
N ILE A 147 26.44 3.10 18.05
CA ILE A 147 26.05 2.66 16.70
C ILE A 147 24.82 3.44 16.25
N SER A 148 23.85 3.67 17.14
CA SER A 148 22.64 4.46 16.83
C SER A 148 22.97 5.90 16.40
N ASP A 149 24.03 6.48 16.96
CA ASP A 149 24.50 7.83 16.63
C ASP A 149 25.19 7.96 15.25
N VAL A 150 25.47 6.84 14.55
CA VAL A 150 26.09 6.87 13.22
C VAL A 150 25.08 7.37 12.17
N GLU A 151 25.51 8.33 11.34
CA GLU A 151 24.64 8.97 10.34
C GLU A 151 24.20 8.03 9.19
N SER A 152 25.03 7.05 8.83
CA SER A 152 24.79 6.14 7.71
C SER A 152 24.06 4.87 8.15
N LEU A 153 22.83 4.68 7.65
CA LEU A 153 22.00 3.50 7.88
C LEU A 153 22.71 2.17 7.54
N SER A 154 23.43 2.11 6.41
CA SER A 154 24.13 0.89 5.99
C SER A 154 25.23 0.49 6.97
N ASP A 155 25.93 1.48 7.52
CA ASP A 155 27.02 1.26 8.46
C ASP A 155 26.49 0.83 9.83
N ARG A 156 25.30 1.31 10.22
CA ARG A 156 24.60 0.83 11.43
C ARG A 156 24.21 -0.64 11.31
N ILE A 157 23.58 -1.03 10.21
CA ILE A 157 23.20 -2.43 9.95
C ILE A 157 24.41 -3.36 10.02
N LEU A 158 25.52 -2.98 9.39
CA LEU A 158 26.74 -3.78 9.41
C LEU A 158 27.29 -3.94 10.85
N GLN A 159 27.27 -2.87 11.64
CA GLN A 159 27.73 -2.89 13.04
C GLN A 159 26.79 -3.68 13.95
N TYR A 160 25.48 -3.61 13.76
CA TYR A 160 24.54 -4.45 14.51
C TYR A 160 24.70 -5.92 14.15
N LYS A 161 24.90 -6.23 12.87
CA LYS A 161 25.14 -7.60 12.40
C LYS A 161 26.38 -8.24 13.03
N THR A 162 27.43 -7.46 13.31
CA THR A 162 28.61 -7.96 14.03
C THR A 162 28.40 -8.02 15.55
N LEU A 163 27.55 -7.16 16.10
CA LEU A 163 27.26 -7.11 17.53
C LEU A 163 26.36 -8.27 18.01
N ILE A 164 25.39 -8.68 17.21
CA ILE A 164 24.42 -9.73 17.58
C ILE A 164 25.12 -11.04 17.98
N PRO A 165 26.08 -11.60 17.20
CA PRO A 165 26.79 -12.81 17.60
C PRO A 165 27.61 -12.66 18.90
N GLU A 166 28.20 -11.48 19.14
CA GLU A 166 28.94 -11.18 20.38
C GLU A 166 28.01 -11.24 21.61
N LEU A 167 26.82 -10.62 21.49
CA LEU A 167 25.81 -10.60 22.55
C LEU A 167 25.17 -11.97 22.75
N ALA A 168 24.83 -12.67 21.68
CA ALA A 168 24.27 -14.03 21.73
C ALA A 168 25.25 -14.99 22.41
N LEU A 169 26.55 -14.91 22.09
CA LEU A 169 27.58 -15.70 22.74
C LEU A 169 27.63 -15.43 24.24
N LEU A 170 27.59 -14.15 24.65
CA LEU A 170 27.61 -13.76 26.05
C LEU A 170 26.37 -14.28 26.80
N TYR A 171 25.18 -14.11 26.21
CA TYR A 171 23.92 -14.55 26.76
C TYR A 171 23.88 -16.07 26.95
N HIS A 172 24.15 -16.85 25.91
CA HIS A 172 24.12 -18.32 25.98
C HIS A 172 25.20 -18.87 26.92
N THR A 173 26.40 -18.29 26.92
CA THR A 173 27.46 -18.68 27.86
C THR A 173 27.02 -18.46 29.31
N SER A 174 26.46 -17.29 29.62
CA SER A 174 26.00 -16.96 30.96
C SER A 174 24.85 -17.86 31.40
N ARG A 175 23.91 -18.14 30.48
CA ARG A 175 22.78 -19.02 30.71
C ARG A 175 23.20 -20.47 30.99
N GLN A 176 24.22 -20.98 30.29
CA GLN A 176 24.77 -22.33 30.54
C GLN A 176 25.61 -22.42 31.83
N LYS A 177 26.34 -21.36 32.19
CA LYS A 177 27.13 -21.33 33.44
C LYS A 177 26.26 -21.41 34.70
N ARG A 178 25.08 -20.79 34.68
CA ARG A 178 24.17 -20.75 35.84
C ARG A 178 23.86 -22.13 36.45
N PRO A 179 23.39 -23.16 35.71
CA PRO A 179 23.17 -24.49 36.28
C PRO A 179 24.47 -25.17 36.73
N LEU A 180 25.61 -24.94 36.06
CA LEU A 180 26.90 -25.48 36.48
C LEU A 180 27.34 -24.95 37.84
N ILE A 181 27.23 -23.64 38.05
CA ILE A 181 27.49 -22.99 39.34
C ILE A 181 26.57 -23.55 40.42
N HIS A 182 25.28 -23.68 40.12
CA HIS A 182 24.31 -24.23 41.07
C HIS A 182 24.66 -25.67 41.49
N ASN A 183 25.04 -26.51 40.52
CA ASN A 183 25.45 -27.89 40.78
C ASN A 183 26.73 -27.95 41.63
N ARG A 184 27.75 -27.14 41.31
CA ARG A 184 29.01 -27.13 42.06
C ARG A 184 28.82 -26.60 43.49
N ILE A 185 27.97 -25.60 43.69
CA ILE A 185 27.59 -25.14 45.04
C ILE A 185 26.97 -26.29 45.85
N ASN A 186 26.09 -27.08 45.24
CA ASN A 186 25.47 -28.23 45.91
C ASN A 186 26.47 -29.34 46.22
N GLU A 187 27.48 -29.56 45.37
CA GLU A 187 28.59 -30.46 45.65
C GLU A 187 29.44 -29.96 46.83
N LEU A 188 29.86 -28.69 46.83
CA LEU A 188 30.64 -28.10 47.92
C LEU A 188 29.90 -28.14 49.26
N LYS A 189 28.58 -27.92 49.27
CA LYS A 189 27.77 -28.09 50.48
C LYS A 189 27.81 -29.53 51.02
N LYS A 190 27.80 -30.53 50.14
CA LYS A 190 27.94 -31.94 50.53
C LYS A 190 29.35 -32.24 51.04
N GLU A 191 30.38 -31.70 50.40
CA GLU A 191 31.77 -31.84 50.83
C GLU A 191 31.98 -31.23 52.23
N LEU A 192 31.47 -30.01 52.48
CA LEU A 192 31.52 -29.37 53.80
C LEU A 192 30.77 -30.19 54.86
N ALA A 193 29.56 -30.67 54.57
CA ALA A 193 28.81 -31.53 55.49
C ALA A 193 29.57 -32.83 55.82
N SER A 194 30.32 -33.38 54.87
CA SER A 194 31.17 -34.56 55.10
C SER A 194 32.38 -34.26 56.00
N LEU A 195 32.91 -33.03 55.96
CA LEU A 195 33.99 -32.59 56.83
C LEU A 195 33.50 -32.39 58.27
N GLU A 196 32.29 -31.89 58.48
CA GLU A 196 31.68 -31.76 59.81
C GLU A 196 31.51 -33.10 60.53
N LEU A 197 31.36 -34.19 59.78
CA LEU A 197 31.22 -35.55 60.33
C LEU A 197 32.55 -36.19 60.74
N LYS A 198 33.70 -35.56 60.42
CA LYS A 198 35.03 -36.02 60.88
C LYS A 198 35.28 -35.53 62.32
N GLN A 199 36.23 -36.15 63.04
CA GLN A 199 36.66 -35.64 64.35
C GLN A 199 37.48 -34.35 64.17
N VAL A 200 36.80 -33.21 64.10
CA VAL A 200 37.40 -31.88 63.90
C VAL A 200 37.37 -31.06 65.19
N SER A 201 38.31 -30.11 65.35
CA SER A 201 38.33 -29.23 66.53
C SER A 201 37.17 -28.22 66.50
N MET A 202 36.86 -27.59 67.65
CA MET A 202 35.87 -26.51 67.71
C MET A 202 36.24 -25.30 66.82
N GLN A 203 37.54 -25.00 66.69
CA GLN A 203 38.01 -23.91 65.82
C GLN A 203 37.79 -24.25 64.34
N ASP A 204 37.98 -25.52 63.96
CA ASP A 204 37.74 -25.97 62.58
C ASP A 204 36.25 -25.96 62.21
N LEU A 205 35.37 -26.29 63.16
CA LEU A 205 33.92 -26.19 62.99
C LEU A 205 33.45 -24.75 62.72
N GLU A 206 34.03 -23.76 63.40
CA GLU A 206 33.75 -22.35 63.14
C GLU A 206 34.15 -21.92 61.73
N ILE A 207 35.30 -22.43 61.24
CA ILE A 207 35.78 -22.19 59.88
C ILE A 207 34.83 -22.84 58.85
N ILE A 208 34.37 -24.08 59.05
CA ILE A 208 33.40 -24.73 58.17
C ILE A 208 32.06 -23.96 58.12
N HIS A 209 31.58 -23.49 59.26
CA HIS A 209 30.37 -22.65 59.33
C HIS A 209 30.55 -21.31 58.61
N SER A 210 31.76 -20.74 58.61
CA SER A 210 32.08 -19.52 57.85
C SER A 210 32.01 -19.77 56.34
N PHE A 211 32.58 -20.88 55.84
CA PHE A 211 32.48 -21.26 54.43
C PHE A 211 31.03 -21.49 54.00
N THR A 212 30.23 -22.13 54.83
CA THR A 212 28.79 -22.36 54.54
C THR A 212 28.02 -21.04 54.40
N LYS A 213 28.35 -20.04 55.23
CA LYS A 213 27.79 -18.68 55.12
C LYS A 213 28.27 -17.96 53.86
N GLU A 214 29.55 -18.08 53.49
CA GLU A 214 30.09 -17.49 52.26
C GLU A 214 29.44 -18.09 51.00
N ILE A 215 29.33 -19.42 50.91
CA ILE A 215 28.67 -20.11 49.79
C ILE A 215 27.20 -19.68 49.68
N SER A 216 26.51 -19.51 50.81
CA SER A 216 25.11 -19.06 50.80
C SER A 216 24.94 -17.63 50.31
N LYS A 217 25.96 -16.77 50.47
CA LYS A 217 25.95 -15.39 49.95
C LYS A 217 26.18 -15.32 48.44
N ILE A 218 26.95 -16.25 47.85
CA ILE A 218 27.16 -16.32 46.40
C ILE A 218 25.84 -16.40 45.64
N PHE A 219 24.85 -17.12 46.18
CA PHE A 219 23.51 -17.25 45.59
C PHE A 219 22.75 -15.91 45.45
N GLY A 220 23.10 -14.91 46.24
CA GLY A 220 22.46 -13.59 46.24
C GLY A 220 23.01 -12.63 45.19
N HIS A 221 24.13 -12.95 44.52
CA HIS A 221 24.69 -12.12 43.46
C HIS A 221 24.01 -12.42 42.12
N GLY A 222 23.45 -11.43 41.43
CA GLY A 222 22.80 -11.61 40.12
C GLY A 222 23.75 -11.75 38.91
N ASP A 223 25.07 -11.86 39.16
CA ASP A 223 26.09 -11.92 38.12
C ASP A 223 26.79 -13.28 38.13
N VAL A 224 26.54 -14.07 37.11
CA VAL A 224 27.02 -15.45 36.97
C VAL A 224 28.56 -15.51 36.86
N ASN A 225 29.20 -14.51 36.25
CA ASN A 225 30.66 -14.50 36.14
C ASN A 225 31.32 -14.16 37.49
N LEU A 226 30.72 -13.25 38.26
CA LEU A 226 31.19 -12.94 39.61
C LEU A 226 30.95 -14.12 40.57
N GLN A 227 29.81 -14.80 40.43
CA GLN A 227 29.54 -16.02 41.18
C GLN A 227 30.60 -17.10 40.92
N GLU A 228 30.99 -17.30 39.65
CA GLU A 228 31.99 -18.30 39.26
C GLU A 228 33.37 -18.00 39.85
N THR A 229 33.83 -16.74 39.79
CA THR A 229 35.14 -16.36 40.36
C THR A 229 35.17 -16.54 41.88
N GLN A 230 34.14 -16.06 42.59
CA GLN A 230 34.01 -16.25 44.03
C GLN A 230 33.92 -17.74 44.42
N LEU A 231 33.21 -18.53 43.62
CA LEU A 231 33.09 -19.97 43.85
C LEU A 231 34.44 -20.67 43.71
N ASN A 232 35.22 -20.35 42.68
CA ASN A 232 36.56 -20.92 42.48
C ASN A 232 37.52 -20.56 43.62
N GLU A 233 37.45 -19.33 44.13
CA GLU A 233 38.25 -18.90 45.29
C GLU A 233 37.84 -19.63 46.58
N ILE A 234 36.54 -19.88 46.80
CA ILE A 234 36.06 -20.68 47.93
C ILE A 234 36.48 -22.15 47.77
N ASP A 235 36.35 -22.71 46.58
CA ASP A 235 36.69 -24.10 46.27
C ASP A 235 38.17 -24.39 46.58
N ALA A 236 39.07 -23.49 46.15
CA ALA A 236 40.49 -23.56 46.47
C ALA A 236 40.77 -23.49 47.99
N ARG A 237 40.04 -22.62 48.71
CA ARG A 237 40.17 -22.49 50.18
C ARG A 237 39.65 -23.72 50.93
N ILE A 238 38.51 -24.27 50.53
CA ILE A 238 37.94 -25.50 51.10
C ILE A 238 38.86 -26.68 50.84
N SER A 239 39.41 -26.78 49.63
CA SER A 239 40.38 -27.82 49.28
C SER A 239 41.62 -27.74 50.17
N ALA A 240 42.23 -26.56 50.31
CA ALA A 240 43.38 -26.34 51.18
C ALA A 240 43.08 -26.67 52.66
N PHE A 241 41.88 -26.34 53.14
CA PHE A 241 41.46 -26.64 54.50
C PHE A 241 41.19 -28.13 54.73
N SER A 242 40.59 -28.82 53.75
CA SER A 242 40.42 -30.28 53.76
C SER A 242 41.76 -31.01 53.87
N HIS A 243 42.80 -30.51 53.20
CA HIS A 243 44.16 -31.03 53.32
C HIS A 243 44.72 -30.88 54.75
N GLN A 244 44.51 -29.72 55.38
CA GLN A 244 44.96 -29.48 56.75
C GLN A 244 44.32 -30.42 57.77
N ILE A 245 43.02 -30.72 57.61
CA ILE A 245 42.28 -31.62 58.51
C ILE A 245 42.63 -33.10 58.28
N SER A 246 42.91 -33.50 57.04
CA SER A 246 43.08 -34.92 56.69
C SER A 246 44.51 -35.45 56.81
N GLY A 247 45.52 -34.59 56.90
CA GLY A 247 46.89 -34.96 57.28
C GLY A 247 47.66 -35.89 56.31
N PHE A 248 47.14 -36.16 55.11
CA PHE A 248 47.80 -36.98 54.08
C PHE A 248 48.28 -36.14 52.89
N GLU A 249 49.46 -36.50 52.35
CA GLU A 249 49.94 -36.06 51.03
C GLU A 249 48.93 -36.45 49.95
N HIS A 250 48.79 -35.58 48.94
CA HIS A 250 47.93 -35.72 47.77
C HIS A 250 47.68 -37.17 47.38
N THR A 251 46.46 -37.65 47.61
CA THR A 251 45.78 -38.29 46.49
C THR A 251 45.04 -37.16 45.81
N ASP A 252 45.60 -36.71 44.69
CA ASP A 252 44.75 -36.16 43.64
C ASP A 252 43.66 -37.21 43.38
N ILE A 253 42.51 -37.04 44.01
CA ILE A 253 41.26 -37.60 43.50
C ILE A 253 40.82 -36.77 42.27
N GLY A 254 41.72 -35.95 41.71
CA GLY A 254 41.70 -35.42 40.34
C GLY A 254 41.76 -36.48 39.23
N ASP A 255 41.80 -37.78 39.55
CA ASP A 255 41.66 -38.86 38.58
C ASP A 255 40.19 -39.20 38.18
N LEU A 256 39.23 -38.37 38.58
CA LEU A 256 38.16 -38.05 37.66
C LEU A 256 38.66 -36.89 36.81
N LYS A 257 39.15 -37.20 35.60
CA LYS A 257 39.21 -36.30 34.44
C LYS A 257 37.84 -35.68 34.21
N LYS A 258 37.42 -34.76 35.07
CA LYS A 258 36.14 -34.08 35.03
C LYS A 258 36.36 -32.80 34.23
N SER A 259 35.56 -32.68 33.17
CA SER A 259 35.13 -31.45 32.53
C SER A 259 35.93 -30.82 31.38
N ASP A 260 37.22 -31.09 31.09
CA ASP A 260 37.87 -30.36 29.97
C ASP A 260 37.23 -30.66 28.59
N ILE A 261 36.77 -31.91 28.38
CA ILE A 261 36.08 -32.32 27.16
C ILE A 261 34.63 -31.81 27.13
N GLU A 262 33.90 -31.85 28.25
CA GLU A 262 32.53 -31.27 28.34
C GLU A 262 32.54 -29.74 28.21
N THR A 263 33.51 -29.06 28.81
CA THR A 263 33.64 -27.59 28.75
C THR A 263 34.04 -27.12 27.36
N SER A 264 34.87 -27.89 26.65
CA SER A 264 35.22 -27.59 25.25
C SER A 264 34.08 -27.93 24.28
N LEU A 265 33.37 -29.06 24.44
CA LEU A 265 32.17 -29.37 23.65
C LEU A 265 31.06 -28.33 23.90
N ASN A 266 30.83 -27.93 25.15
CA ASN A 266 29.84 -26.90 25.49
C ASN A 266 30.21 -25.55 24.87
N LYS A 267 31.49 -25.15 24.91
CA LYS A 267 31.94 -23.92 24.23
C LYS A 267 31.67 -23.96 22.73
N VAL A 268 31.92 -25.09 22.06
CA VAL A 268 31.65 -25.28 20.63
C VAL A 268 30.14 -25.25 20.34
N LEU A 269 29.32 -25.84 21.20
CA LEU A 269 27.86 -25.81 21.09
C LEU A 269 27.30 -24.40 21.27
N ILE A 270 27.75 -23.65 22.27
CA ILE A 270 27.36 -22.25 22.50
C ILE A 270 27.74 -21.39 21.29
N THR A 271 28.97 -21.55 20.74
CA THR A 271 29.37 -20.78 19.55
C THR A 271 28.50 -21.12 18.34
N LYS A 272 28.11 -22.39 18.18
CA LYS A 272 27.19 -22.81 17.13
C LYS A 272 25.77 -22.26 17.33
N GLU A 273 25.26 -22.23 18.55
CA GLU A 273 23.94 -21.64 18.88
C GLU A 273 23.93 -20.14 18.62
N ALA A 274 24.92 -19.41 19.15
CA ALA A 274 25.04 -17.96 18.95
C ALA A 274 25.19 -17.55 17.47
N SER A 275 25.86 -18.37 16.67
CA SER A 275 25.97 -18.13 15.21
C SER A 275 24.72 -18.54 14.44
N LYS A 276 23.91 -19.46 14.96
CA LYS A 276 22.63 -19.86 14.38
C LYS A 276 21.56 -18.78 14.55
N ASP A 277 21.55 -18.07 15.69
CA ASP A 277 20.53 -17.07 15.99
C ASP A 277 20.46 -15.95 14.93
N LEU A 278 21.62 -15.44 14.48
CA LEU A 278 21.66 -14.42 13.42
C LEU A 278 21.10 -14.97 12.09
N LEU A 279 21.43 -16.22 11.75
CA LEU A 279 20.94 -16.84 10.53
C LEU A 279 19.42 -17.07 10.58
N VAL A 280 18.88 -17.48 11.74
CA VAL A 280 17.44 -17.62 11.96
C VAL A 280 16.75 -16.27 11.86
N LEU A 281 17.31 -15.22 12.46
CA LEU A 281 16.77 -13.87 12.40
C LEU A 281 16.67 -13.35 10.95
N GLU A 282 17.75 -13.52 10.16
CA GLU A 282 17.77 -13.12 8.75
C GLU A 282 16.79 -13.96 7.92
N ALA A 283 16.72 -15.27 8.14
CA ALA A 283 15.78 -16.14 7.46
C ALA A 283 14.32 -15.77 7.78
N ASP A 284 13.99 -15.57 9.06
CA ASP A 284 12.65 -15.18 9.52
C ASP A 284 12.26 -13.82 8.93
N PHE A 285 13.22 -12.88 8.84
CA PHE A 285 13.02 -11.60 8.18
C PHE A 285 12.64 -11.78 6.70
N PHE A 286 13.45 -12.50 5.91
CA PHE A 286 13.18 -12.67 4.48
C PHE A 286 11.89 -13.44 4.22
N HIS A 287 11.64 -14.52 4.97
CA HIS A 287 10.39 -15.27 4.89
C HIS A 287 9.17 -14.38 5.19
N GLY A 288 9.21 -13.58 6.27
CA GLY A 288 8.15 -12.62 6.58
C GLY A 288 7.94 -11.56 5.50
N ARG A 289 9.01 -11.12 4.84
CA ARG A 289 8.94 -10.17 3.71
C ARG A 289 8.33 -10.79 2.46
N ILE A 290 8.70 -12.03 2.11
CA ILE A 290 8.11 -12.75 0.99
C ILE A 290 6.60 -12.84 1.17
N ARG A 291 6.13 -13.31 2.33
CA ARG A 291 4.69 -13.40 2.65
C ARG A 291 3.96 -12.06 2.62
N PHE A 292 4.59 -11.00 3.11
CA PHE A 292 4.00 -9.66 3.04
C PHE A 292 3.83 -9.16 1.59
N LEU A 293 4.77 -9.54 0.72
CA LEU A 293 4.83 -9.06 -0.66
C LEU A 293 4.01 -9.92 -1.62
N ASP A 294 3.85 -11.22 -1.34
CA ASP A 294 2.93 -12.13 -2.02
C ASP A 294 1.49 -11.99 -1.48
N TYR A 295 0.97 -10.76 -1.50
CA TYR A 295 -0.37 -10.44 -0.97
C TYR A 295 -1.52 -11.19 -1.67
N ASP A 296 -1.28 -11.71 -2.87
CA ASP A 296 -2.27 -12.46 -3.65
C ASP A 296 -2.25 -13.97 -3.33
N ASN A 297 -1.42 -14.40 -2.36
CA ASN A 297 -1.19 -15.78 -1.93
C ASN A 297 -0.93 -16.74 -3.10
N THR A 298 -0.21 -16.28 -4.11
CA THR A 298 0.03 -17.10 -5.31
C THR A 298 1.13 -18.12 -5.13
N GLU A 299 2.03 -17.90 -4.17
CA GLU A 299 3.17 -18.75 -3.82
C GLU A 299 3.25 -19.02 -2.29
N ASP A 300 2.25 -18.59 -1.49
CA ASP A 300 2.26 -18.66 -0.02
C ASP A 300 2.34 -20.11 0.52
N ASP A 301 1.99 -21.12 -0.30
CA ASP A 301 2.14 -22.55 0.01
C ASP A 301 3.54 -23.13 -0.33
N ASP A 302 4.35 -22.44 -1.13
CA ASP A 302 5.66 -22.93 -1.61
C ASP A 302 6.80 -22.61 -0.62
N TYR A 303 6.58 -21.69 0.33
CA TYR A 303 7.58 -21.26 1.30
C TYR A 303 7.31 -21.84 2.68
N GLU A 304 7.98 -22.95 2.99
CA GLU A 304 7.93 -23.54 4.34
C GLU A 304 8.48 -22.55 5.40
N PRO A 305 7.90 -22.54 6.61
CA PRO A 305 8.44 -21.77 7.74
C PRO A 305 9.93 -22.09 7.98
N VAL A 306 10.68 -21.12 8.50
CA VAL A 306 12.09 -21.31 8.84
C VAL A 306 12.23 -22.43 9.87
N ASP A 307 12.93 -23.50 9.49
CA ASP A 307 13.15 -24.64 10.37
C ASP A 307 14.33 -24.33 11.31
N LYS A 308 13.96 -23.92 12.53
CA LYS A 308 14.89 -23.53 13.59
C LYS A 308 15.69 -24.70 14.14
N ASP A 309 15.38 -25.94 13.76
CA ASP A 309 16.10 -27.14 14.21
C ASP A 309 17.20 -27.58 13.23
N LEU A 310 17.28 -26.98 12.03
CA LEU A 310 18.28 -27.34 11.03
C LEU A 310 19.73 -27.12 11.49
N PRO A 311 20.69 -27.92 10.99
CA PRO A 311 22.11 -27.62 11.10
C PRO A 311 22.46 -26.26 10.49
N SER A 312 23.45 -25.55 11.04
CA SER A 312 23.83 -24.19 10.62
C SER A 312 24.10 -24.06 9.11
N GLU A 313 24.68 -25.08 8.47
CA GLU A 313 24.94 -25.09 7.02
C GLU A 313 23.64 -25.12 6.19
N ARG A 314 22.66 -25.93 6.61
CA ARG A 314 21.36 -26.01 5.94
C ARG A 314 20.53 -24.75 6.19
N LEU A 315 20.64 -24.18 7.38
CA LEU A 315 19.95 -22.94 7.72
C LEU A 315 20.53 -21.74 6.96
N ALA A 316 21.86 -21.70 6.78
CA ALA A 316 22.51 -20.72 5.90
C ALA A 316 22.02 -20.84 4.45
N LEU A 317 21.88 -22.06 3.92
CA LEU A 317 21.31 -22.31 2.59
C LEU A 317 19.84 -21.86 2.50
N GLN A 318 19.02 -22.17 3.51
CA GLN A 318 17.62 -21.72 3.55
C GLN A 318 17.54 -20.19 3.54
N ARG A 319 18.35 -19.53 4.37
CA ARG A 319 18.49 -18.07 4.43
C ARG A 319 18.93 -17.48 3.08
N ASP A 320 19.90 -18.08 2.40
CA ASP A 320 20.37 -17.61 1.08
C ASP A 320 19.30 -17.77 0.00
N ASN A 321 18.57 -18.88 0.01
CA ASN A 321 17.44 -19.11 -0.90
C ASN A 321 16.33 -18.08 -0.67
N LEU A 322 15.91 -17.88 0.59
CA LEU A 322 14.90 -16.88 0.94
C LEU A 322 15.36 -15.47 0.54
N GLN A 323 16.63 -15.13 0.74
CA GLN A 323 17.18 -13.84 0.32
C GLN A 323 17.15 -13.67 -1.21
N LEU A 324 17.45 -14.73 -1.96
CA LEU A 324 17.43 -14.71 -3.42
C LEU A 324 16.00 -14.54 -3.95
N GLU A 325 15.05 -15.32 -3.44
CA GLU A 325 13.64 -15.24 -3.83
C GLU A 325 13.04 -13.88 -3.46
N TYR A 326 13.31 -13.41 -2.24
CA TYR A 326 12.98 -12.06 -1.84
C TYR A 326 13.57 -11.02 -2.82
N GLY A 327 14.82 -11.20 -3.27
CA GLY A 327 15.46 -10.35 -4.28
C GLY A 327 14.72 -10.35 -5.62
N LEU A 328 14.28 -11.51 -6.09
CA LEU A 328 13.51 -11.65 -7.35
C LEU A 328 12.13 -10.97 -7.25
N LEU A 329 11.42 -11.16 -6.13
CA LEU A 329 10.15 -10.49 -5.88
C LEU A 329 10.33 -8.97 -5.80
N LYS A 330 11.38 -8.52 -5.09
CA LYS A 330 11.75 -7.11 -4.95
C LYS A 330 11.95 -6.42 -6.30
N GLU A 331 12.49 -7.10 -7.30
CA GLU A 331 12.67 -6.56 -8.65
C GLU A 331 11.34 -6.38 -9.40
N LYS A 332 10.35 -7.25 -9.15
CA LYS A 332 9.05 -7.23 -9.85
C LYS A 332 8.03 -6.27 -9.24
N ILE A 333 8.07 -6.06 -7.92
CA ILE A 333 7.08 -5.23 -7.19
C ILE A 333 6.97 -3.79 -7.70
N PRO A 334 8.07 -3.08 -7.98
CA PRO A 334 7.97 -1.69 -8.45
C PRO A 334 7.19 -1.58 -9.77
N GLU A 335 7.40 -2.52 -10.70
CA GLU A 335 6.65 -2.58 -11.96
C GLU A 335 5.16 -2.87 -11.70
N LYS A 336 4.87 -3.92 -10.94
CA LYS A 336 3.49 -4.29 -10.55
C LYS A 336 2.75 -3.14 -9.86
N THR A 337 3.43 -2.42 -8.96
CA THR A 337 2.85 -1.27 -8.22
C THR A 337 2.48 -0.13 -9.16
N VAL A 338 3.35 0.18 -10.12
CA VAL A 338 3.06 1.23 -11.12
C VAL A 338 1.90 0.81 -12.02
N ILE A 339 1.85 -0.45 -12.44
CA ILE A 339 0.75 -0.98 -13.26
C ILE A 339 -0.58 -0.87 -12.49
N ARG A 340 -0.63 -1.34 -11.24
CA ARG A 340 -1.84 -1.25 -10.41
C ARG A 340 -2.29 0.19 -10.17
N GLN A 341 -1.36 1.13 -9.94
CA GLN A 341 -1.71 2.55 -9.80
C GLN A 341 -2.34 3.12 -11.08
N GLU A 342 -1.77 2.84 -12.25
CA GLU A 342 -2.34 3.33 -13.51
C GLU A 342 -3.68 2.66 -13.85
N LEU A 343 -3.83 1.37 -13.53
CA LEU A 343 -5.10 0.67 -13.70
C LEU A 343 -6.18 1.17 -12.74
N ASP A 344 -5.86 1.46 -11.48
CA ASP A 344 -6.82 2.02 -10.52
C ASP A 344 -7.32 3.40 -10.99
N GLU A 345 -6.43 4.28 -11.46
CA GLU A 345 -6.81 5.56 -12.07
C GLU A 345 -7.77 5.37 -13.27
N MET A 346 -7.51 4.36 -14.13
CA MET A 346 -8.37 4.04 -15.27
C MET A 346 -9.70 3.40 -14.84
N ILE A 347 -9.69 2.49 -13.88
CA ILE A 347 -10.90 1.82 -13.37
C ILE A 347 -11.82 2.85 -12.74
N GLN A 348 -11.30 3.78 -11.93
CA GLN A 348 -12.07 4.86 -11.34
C GLN A 348 -12.76 5.72 -12.42
N SER A 349 -12.06 6.09 -13.48
CA SER A 349 -12.67 6.89 -14.56
C SER A 349 -13.67 6.11 -15.41
N LEU A 350 -13.40 4.83 -15.70
CA LEU A 350 -14.30 3.96 -16.48
C LEU A 350 -15.55 3.56 -15.69
N SER A 351 -15.45 3.42 -14.36
CA SER A 351 -16.57 3.02 -13.50
C SER A 351 -17.74 4.01 -13.48
N VAL A 352 -17.47 5.27 -13.84
CA VAL A 352 -18.47 6.34 -13.93
C VAL A 352 -19.19 6.30 -15.29
N ASP A 353 -18.66 5.56 -16.27
CA ASP A 353 -19.15 5.56 -17.65
C ASP A 353 -19.85 4.24 -18.01
N PRO A 354 -21.19 4.23 -18.21
CA PRO A 354 -21.94 3.00 -18.45
C PRO A 354 -21.58 2.31 -19.78
N ASP A 355 -21.05 3.04 -20.77
CA ASP A 355 -20.65 2.51 -22.08
C ASP A 355 -19.23 1.87 -22.05
N ALA A 356 -18.51 1.96 -20.93
CA ALA A 356 -17.13 1.51 -20.79
C ALA A 356 -16.96 0.05 -20.32
N GLY A 357 -18.06 -0.71 -20.15
CA GLY A 357 -18.06 -2.02 -19.48
C GLY A 357 -16.99 -3.01 -19.95
N ALA A 358 -16.82 -3.22 -21.26
CA ALA A 358 -15.81 -4.16 -21.78
C ALA A 358 -14.36 -3.74 -21.48
N LEU A 359 -14.09 -2.43 -21.44
CA LEU A 359 -12.77 -1.90 -21.12
C LEU A 359 -12.52 -1.90 -19.61
N LEU A 360 -13.57 -1.63 -18.82
CA LEU A 360 -13.56 -1.75 -17.36
C LEU A 360 -13.25 -3.19 -16.95
N ASP A 361 -13.93 -4.18 -17.54
CA ASP A 361 -13.68 -5.60 -17.27
C ASP A 361 -12.24 -5.99 -17.59
N ALA A 362 -11.71 -5.57 -18.75
CA ALA A 362 -10.33 -5.83 -19.13
C ALA A 362 -9.32 -5.19 -18.16
N ALA A 363 -9.57 -3.96 -17.71
CA ALA A 363 -8.74 -3.27 -16.74
C ALA A 363 -8.79 -3.96 -15.36
N MET A 364 -9.97 -4.40 -14.92
CA MET A 364 -10.14 -5.15 -13.67
C MET A 364 -9.45 -6.51 -13.70
N ILE A 365 -9.54 -7.25 -14.81
CA ILE A 365 -8.85 -8.53 -14.98
C ILE A 365 -7.34 -8.34 -14.81
N LEU A 366 -6.74 -7.38 -15.50
CA LEU A 366 -5.30 -7.13 -15.39
C LEU A 366 -4.90 -6.58 -14.00
N PHE A 367 -5.79 -5.82 -13.35
CA PHE A 367 -5.53 -5.30 -12.00
C PHE A 367 -5.39 -6.42 -10.97
N HIS A 368 -6.22 -7.46 -11.10
CA HIS A 368 -6.22 -8.65 -10.25
C HIS A 368 -5.26 -9.75 -10.73
N ASP A 369 -4.57 -9.57 -11.85
CA ASP A 369 -3.52 -10.50 -12.27
C ASP A 369 -2.37 -10.46 -11.24
N PRO A 370 -1.86 -11.63 -10.78
CA PRO A 370 -0.69 -11.68 -9.91
C PRO A 370 0.61 -11.20 -10.59
N PHE A 371 0.73 -11.34 -11.91
CA PHE A 371 1.95 -10.98 -12.66
C PHE A 371 1.64 -10.10 -13.89
N PRO A 372 1.08 -8.89 -13.69
CA PRO A 372 0.71 -8.03 -14.81
C PRO A 372 1.95 -7.50 -15.52
N GLU A 373 1.93 -7.50 -16.86
CA GLU A 373 3.03 -6.97 -17.66
C GLU A 373 2.77 -5.54 -18.16
N LEU A 374 3.82 -4.71 -18.25
CA LEU A 374 3.74 -3.37 -18.87
C LEU A 374 3.20 -3.40 -20.30
N ARG A 375 3.40 -4.51 -21.01
CA ARG A 375 2.91 -4.69 -22.39
C ARG A 375 1.39 -4.74 -22.43
N GLU A 376 0.77 -5.43 -21.47
CA GLU A 376 -0.68 -5.58 -21.37
C GLU A 376 -1.32 -4.26 -20.93
N LEU A 377 -0.71 -3.57 -19.96
CA LEU A 377 -1.10 -2.21 -19.59
C LEU A 377 -1.07 -1.28 -20.81
N ALA A 378 -0.04 -1.35 -21.65
CA ALA A 378 0.07 -0.52 -22.85
C ALA A 378 -1.05 -0.80 -23.87
N VAL A 379 -1.57 -2.03 -23.93
CA VAL A 379 -2.73 -2.38 -24.78
C VAL A 379 -4.00 -1.76 -24.21
N ILE A 380 -4.27 -1.96 -22.92
CA ILE A 380 -5.46 -1.41 -22.25
C ILE A 380 -5.44 0.13 -22.32
N ARG A 381 -4.29 0.76 -22.08
CA ARG A 381 -4.13 2.21 -22.17
C ARG A 381 -4.41 2.76 -23.56
N ARG A 382 -4.00 2.07 -24.62
CA ARG A 382 -4.34 2.46 -26.01
C ARG A 382 -5.84 2.35 -26.26
N GLN A 383 -6.49 1.31 -25.75
CA GLN A 383 -7.94 1.15 -25.87
C GLN A 383 -8.67 2.24 -25.09
N TYR A 384 -8.21 2.55 -23.87
CA TYR A 384 -8.68 3.66 -23.04
C TYR A 384 -8.58 5.01 -23.76
N ASP A 385 -7.40 5.35 -24.27
CA ASP A 385 -7.19 6.60 -24.99
C ASP A 385 -8.07 6.66 -26.25
N THR A 386 -8.21 5.55 -26.98
CA THR A 386 -9.06 5.48 -28.17
C THR A 386 -10.55 5.66 -27.82
N TYR A 387 -11.01 5.03 -26.74
CA TYR A 387 -12.39 5.13 -26.25
C TYR A 387 -12.75 6.59 -25.92
N PHE A 388 -11.93 7.26 -25.09
CA PHE A 388 -12.17 8.66 -24.75
C PHE A 388 -11.96 9.62 -25.93
N LEU A 389 -11.05 9.31 -26.86
CA LEU A 389 -10.90 10.07 -28.10
C LEU A 389 -12.13 9.96 -28.99
N GLN A 390 -12.69 8.78 -29.15
CA GLN A 390 -13.93 8.57 -29.90
C GLN A 390 -15.11 9.29 -29.24
N LYS A 391 -15.23 9.21 -27.91
CA LYS A 391 -16.26 9.91 -27.15
C LYS A 391 -16.13 11.43 -27.28
N LYS A 392 -14.91 11.97 -27.17
CA LYS A 392 -14.64 13.40 -27.36
C LYS A 392 -14.89 13.87 -28.80
N ARG A 393 -14.57 13.05 -29.80
CA ARG A 393 -14.87 13.33 -31.23
C ARG A 393 -16.38 13.36 -31.51
N LYS A 394 -17.18 12.67 -30.72
CA LYS A 394 -18.65 12.70 -30.80
C LYS A 394 -19.30 13.84 -30.00
N SER A 395 -18.58 14.45 -29.06
CA SER A 395 -19.09 15.59 -28.29
C SER A 395 -19.13 16.85 -29.16
N LEU A 396 -20.30 17.46 -29.23
CA LEU A 396 -20.50 18.76 -29.89
C LEU A 396 -19.76 19.89 -29.14
N SER A 397 -19.31 20.90 -29.90
CA SER A 397 -18.78 22.15 -29.37
C SER A 397 -19.87 23.02 -28.75
N ASP A 398 -19.51 24.05 -27.99
CA ASP A 398 -20.49 24.91 -27.33
C ASP A 398 -21.37 25.69 -28.33
N ASP A 399 -20.79 26.15 -29.44
CA ASP A 399 -21.52 26.82 -30.52
C ASP A 399 -22.50 25.88 -31.23
N GLU A 400 -22.15 24.60 -31.35
CA GLU A 400 -23.01 23.56 -31.92
C GLU A 400 -24.15 23.19 -30.97
N TRP A 401 -23.87 23.09 -29.66
CA TRP A 401 -24.90 22.91 -28.65
C TRP A 401 -25.86 24.09 -28.60
N ASP A 402 -25.38 25.32 -28.72
CA ASP A 402 -26.24 26.50 -28.78
C ASP A 402 -27.17 26.45 -30.01
N ARG A 403 -26.70 25.96 -31.16
CA ARG A 403 -27.54 25.73 -32.36
C ARG A 403 -28.59 24.64 -32.12
N VAL A 404 -28.20 23.50 -31.55
CA VAL A 404 -29.12 22.40 -31.23
C VAL A 404 -30.22 22.86 -30.28
N ILE A 405 -29.85 23.58 -29.21
CA ILE A 405 -30.80 24.08 -28.20
C ILE A 405 -31.76 25.10 -28.82
N MET A 406 -31.27 25.99 -29.69
CA MET A 406 -32.13 26.96 -30.39
C MET A 406 -33.09 26.28 -31.36
N ALA A 407 -32.63 25.30 -32.15
CA ALA A 407 -33.47 24.51 -33.05
C ALA A 407 -34.58 23.78 -32.28
N LEU A 408 -34.20 23.05 -31.21
CA LEU A 408 -35.14 22.34 -30.35
C LEU A 408 -36.20 23.28 -29.75
N ASN A 409 -35.78 24.47 -29.29
CA ASN A 409 -36.71 25.47 -28.77
C ASN A 409 -37.68 25.99 -29.84
N ASN A 410 -37.19 26.27 -31.06
CA ASN A 410 -38.05 26.77 -32.14
C ASN A 410 -39.12 25.75 -32.53
N HIS A 411 -38.76 24.47 -32.68
CA HIS A 411 -39.71 23.41 -33.01
C HIS A 411 -40.74 23.20 -31.89
N LEU A 412 -40.31 23.19 -30.62
CA LEU A 412 -41.23 23.08 -29.49
C LEU A 412 -42.23 24.25 -29.42
N GLN A 413 -41.79 25.48 -29.73
CA GLN A 413 -42.69 26.64 -29.80
C GLN A 413 -43.73 26.51 -30.93
N VAL A 414 -43.33 25.98 -32.10
CA VAL A 414 -44.25 25.72 -33.22
C VAL A 414 -45.31 24.68 -32.86
N MET A 415 -44.94 23.67 -32.07
CA MET A 415 -45.84 22.64 -31.55
C MET A 415 -46.74 23.14 -30.38
N GLY A 416 -46.61 24.40 -29.97
CA GLY A 416 -47.45 25.03 -28.94
C GLY A 416 -46.92 24.89 -27.51
N TYR A 417 -45.69 24.40 -27.32
CA TYR A 417 -45.04 24.35 -26.01
C TYR A 417 -44.50 25.73 -25.61
N ARG A 418 -44.58 26.05 -24.31
CA ARG A 418 -44.12 27.32 -23.75
C ARG A 418 -42.74 27.16 -23.14
N VAL A 419 -41.73 27.61 -23.87
CA VAL A 419 -40.33 27.60 -23.41
C VAL A 419 -39.91 28.99 -22.97
N HIS A 420 -39.44 29.13 -21.73
CA HIS A 420 -38.92 30.40 -21.19
C HIS A 420 -37.38 30.38 -21.16
N LEU A 421 -36.74 30.53 -22.31
CA LEU A 421 -35.30 30.79 -22.33
C LEU A 421 -35.06 32.23 -21.83
N LYS A 422 -34.65 32.39 -20.57
CA LYS A 422 -34.09 33.68 -20.10
C LYS A 422 -32.90 34.03 -21.01
N LYS A 423 -32.60 35.32 -21.19
CA LYS A 423 -31.39 35.78 -21.91
C LYS A 423 -30.13 35.29 -21.16
N MET A 424 -29.71 34.06 -21.40
CA MET A 424 -28.54 33.43 -20.79
C MET A 424 -27.41 33.43 -21.82
N ASN A 425 -26.21 33.79 -21.37
CA ASN A 425 -25.00 33.62 -22.16
C ASN A 425 -24.54 32.16 -21.95
N HIS A 426 -24.26 31.43 -23.03
CA HIS A 426 -23.90 30.00 -23.06
C HIS A 426 -25.05 29.06 -22.64
N LEU A 427 -25.82 28.56 -23.61
CA LEU A 427 -27.03 27.76 -23.34
C LEU A 427 -26.67 26.36 -22.81
N ARG A 428 -25.58 25.75 -23.30
CA ARG A 428 -25.10 24.44 -22.82
C ARG A 428 -24.87 24.41 -21.30
N ASP A 429 -24.22 25.45 -20.76
CA ASP A 429 -23.92 25.55 -19.34
C ASP A 429 -25.19 25.71 -18.48
N ALA A 430 -26.23 26.36 -19.03
CA ALA A 430 -27.52 26.49 -18.35
C ALA A 430 -28.23 25.14 -18.22
N PHE A 431 -28.27 24.35 -19.31
CA PHE A 431 -28.88 23.02 -19.32
C PHE A 431 -28.10 21.97 -18.50
N ARG A 432 -26.80 22.18 -18.26
CA ARG A 432 -25.99 21.36 -17.35
C ARG A 432 -26.19 21.71 -15.87
N LYS A 433 -26.45 22.99 -15.56
CA LYS A 433 -26.57 23.48 -14.18
C LYS A 433 -27.99 23.37 -13.62
N ALA A 434 -29.00 23.45 -14.47
CA ALA A 434 -30.40 23.40 -14.08
C ALA A 434 -31.25 22.67 -15.12
N SER A 435 -32.34 22.06 -14.66
CA SER A 435 -33.35 21.48 -15.54
C SER A 435 -34.31 22.57 -16.00
N ILE A 436 -34.52 22.72 -17.30
CA ILE A 436 -35.39 23.76 -17.86
C ILE A 436 -36.80 23.21 -18.02
N GLU A 437 -37.76 23.88 -17.38
CA GLU A 437 -39.18 23.58 -17.54
C GLU A 437 -39.70 24.06 -18.89
N ILE A 438 -40.36 23.14 -19.60
CA ILE A 438 -41.11 23.41 -20.82
C ILE A 438 -42.57 23.13 -20.53
N GLY A 439 -43.37 24.19 -20.53
CA GLY A 439 -44.81 24.09 -20.31
C GLY A 439 -45.47 23.39 -21.48
N THR A 440 -46.14 22.27 -21.24
CA THR A 440 -46.87 21.56 -22.29
C THR A 440 -48.23 22.24 -22.57
N PRO A 441 -48.83 22.02 -23.74
CA PRO A 441 -50.22 22.42 -23.99
C PRO A 441 -51.23 21.61 -23.17
N LEU A 442 -50.80 20.54 -22.49
CA LEU A 442 -51.62 19.72 -21.62
C LEU A 442 -51.72 20.36 -20.22
N PRO A 443 -52.94 20.46 -19.65
CA PRO A 443 -53.11 21.04 -18.32
C PRO A 443 -52.40 20.17 -17.28
N HIS A 444 -51.69 20.81 -16.35
CA HIS A 444 -50.96 20.18 -15.24
C HIS A 444 -49.73 19.35 -15.62
N TYR A 445 -49.24 19.36 -16.86
CA TYR A 445 -48.00 18.66 -17.22
C TYR A 445 -46.94 19.60 -17.82
N SER A 446 -45.69 19.33 -17.49
CA SER A 446 -44.51 20.00 -18.05
C SER A 446 -43.45 18.95 -18.43
N VAL A 447 -42.56 19.30 -19.35
CA VAL A 447 -41.38 18.49 -19.68
C VAL A 447 -40.14 19.22 -19.17
N MET A 448 -39.34 18.56 -18.35
CA MET A 448 -38.05 19.04 -17.90
C MET A 448 -36.98 18.56 -18.88
N ILE A 449 -36.15 19.49 -19.37
CA ILE A 449 -35.00 19.15 -20.21
C ILE A 449 -33.70 19.51 -19.47
N SER A 450 -32.73 18.60 -19.48
CA SER A 450 -31.36 18.84 -19.00
C SER A 450 -30.33 18.18 -19.90
N ILE A 451 -29.07 18.61 -19.78
CA ILE A 451 -27.91 17.94 -20.38
C ILE A 451 -27.15 17.23 -19.27
N ASN A 452 -26.99 15.92 -19.40
CA ASN A 452 -26.27 15.13 -18.39
C ASN A 452 -24.73 15.29 -18.52
N PRO A 453 -23.94 14.78 -17.56
CA PRO A 453 -22.47 14.84 -17.62
C PRO A 453 -21.84 14.11 -18.82
N LEU A 454 -22.62 13.31 -19.55
CA LEU A 454 -22.22 12.57 -20.74
C LEU A 454 -22.56 13.30 -22.04
N ASP A 455 -23.07 14.53 -21.96
CA ASP A 455 -23.54 15.34 -23.10
C ASP A 455 -24.75 14.73 -23.84
N GLU A 456 -25.66 14.11 -23.10
CA GLU A 456 -26.94 13.61 -23.60
C GLU A 456 -28.10 14.51 -23.15
N LEU A 457 -29.09 14.68 -24.01
CA LEU A 457 -30.33 15.37 -23.68
C LEU A 457 -31.26 14.41 -22.93
N VAL A 458 -31.69 14.83 -21.74
CA VAL A 458 -32.64 14.10 -20.91
C VAL A 458 -33.96 14.86 -20.89
N PHE A 459 -35.03 14.19 -21.28
CA PHE A 459 -36.41 14.70 -21.25
C PHE A 459 -37.20 13.93 -20.21
N ARG A 460 -37.75 14.63 -19.22
CA ARG A 460 -38.56 14.03 -18.16
C ARG A 460 -39.92 14.69 -18.07
N MET A 461 -40.97 13.90 -18.18
CA MET A 461 -42.32 14.39 -17.98
C MET A 461 -42.62 14.51 -16.48
N VAL A 462 -43.18 15.65 -16.07
CA VAL A 462 -43.57 15.93 -14.67
C VAL A 462 -44.98 16.49 -14.64
N ARG A 463 -45.71 16.18 -13.56
CA ARG A 463 -47.04 16.73 -13.30
C ARG A 463 -46.91 17.90 -12.32
N VAL A 464 -47.34 19.08 -12.74
CA VAL A 464 -47.29 20.31 -11.95
C VAL A 464 -48.58 20.47 -11.16
N VAL A 465 -48.45 20.42 -9.83
CA VAL A 465 -49.58 20.61 -8.90
C VAL A 465 -49.55 22.03 -8.35
N ASP A 466 -50.56 22.83 -8.71
CA ASP A 466 -50.81 24.13 -8.09
C ASP A 466 -51.55 23.88 -6.77
N GLY A 467 -50.96 24.28 -5.65
CA GLY A 467 -51.51 23.97 -4.32
C GLY A 467 -52.96 24.45 -4.15
N LEU A 468 -53.78 23.57 -3.55
CA LEU A 468 -55.18 23.75 -3.09
C LEU A 468 -56.34 23.28 -3.99
N ASP A 469 -56.20 22.22 -4.79
CA ASP A 469 -57.37 21.46 -5.29
C ASP A 469 -57.46 20.08 -4.61
N LEU A 470 -58.11 20.04 -3.44
CA LEU A 470 -58.32 18.85 -2.60
C LEU A 470 -59.36 17.84 -3.17
N ASN A 471 -59.87 18.06 -4.39
CA ASN A 471 -60.97 17.27 -4.97
C ASN A 471 -60.63 16.49 -6.27
N GLU A 472 -59.36 16.41 -6.69
CA GLU A 472 -58.95 15.64 -7.89
C GLU A 472 -57.88 14.56 -7.60
N PHE A 473 -58.05 13.81 -6.50
CA PHE A 473 -57.16 12.70 -6.13
C PHE A 473 -57.86 11.34 -6.23
N ASP A 474 -58.43 11.02 -7.40
CA ASP A 474 -58.70 9.62 -7.75
C ASP A 474 -57.43 9.02 -8.37
N PRO A 475 -56.73 8.09 -7.70
CA PRO A 475 -55.48 7.51 -8.19
C PRO A 475 -55.61 6.87 -9.57
N ASP A 476 -56.78 6.30 -9.88
CA ASP A 476 -57.04 5.61 -11.14
C ASP A 476 -57.18 6.63 -12.29
N LEU A 477 -57.83 7.77 -12.04
CA LEU A 477 -57.95 8.88 -12.99
C LEU A 477 -56.60 9.57 -13.24
N ILE A 478 -55.76 9.66 -12.21
CA ILE A 478 -54.40 10.20 -12.32
C ILE A 478 -53.56 9.30 -13.22
N GLN A 479 -53.61 7.99 -12.99
CA GLN A 479 -52.85 7.04 -13.79
C GLN A 479 -53.33 7.02 -15.26
N GLU A 480 -54.63 7.12 -15.51
CA GLU A 480 -55.18 7.23 -16.87
C GLU A 480 -54.74 8.52 -17.59
N ASN A 481 -54.71 9.64 -16.86
CA ASN A 481 -54.22 10.92 -17.37
C ASN A 481 -52.70 10.91 -17.61
N ASP A 482 -51.91 10.30 -16.73
CA ASP A 482 -50.46 10.12 -16.89
C ASP A 482 -50.14 9.31 -18.14
N VAL A 483 -50.87 8.21 -18.36
CA VAL A 483 -50.71 7.34 -19.53
C VAL A 483 -51.08 8.07 -20.82
N THR A 484 -52.21 8.78 -20.82
CA THR A 484 -52.68 9.57 -21.97
C THR A 484 -51.69 10.69 -22.32
N SER A 485 -51.22 11.43 -21.31
CA SER A 485 -50.29 12.56 -21.50
C SER A 485 -48.90 12.07 -21.93
N SER A 486 -48.44 10.95 -21.38
CA SER A 486 -47.22 10.27 -21.79
C SER A 486 -47.28 9.73 -23.21
N LYS A 487 -48.47 9.36 -23.70
CA LYS A 487 -48.69 8.99 -25.10
C LYS A 487 -48.59 10.21 -26.02
N ALA A 488 -49.26 11.30 -25.68
CA ALA A 488 -49.18 12.55 -26.43
C ALA A 488 -47.74 13.08 -26.52
N TRP A 489 -47.01 13.13 -25.40
CA TRP A 489 -45.60 13.54 -25.40
C TRP A 489 -44.72 12.62 -26.26
N SER A 490 -44.97 11.32 -26.20
CA SER A 490 -44.26 10.33 -27.02
C SER A 490 -44.47 10.56 -28.52
N ASP A 491 -45.69 10.88 -28.94
CA ASP A 491 -46.02 11.13 -30.35
C ASP A 491 -45.45 12.50 -30.82
N ASP A 492 -45.47 13.50 -29.93
CA ASP A 492 -44.85 14.82 -30.17
C ASP A 492 -43.32 14.71 -30.26
N PHE A 493 -42.69 13.89 -29.41
CA PHE A 493 -41.24 13.63 -29.44
C PHE A 493 -40.81 12.94 -30.74
N ASP A 494 -41.60 11.98 -31.22
CA ASP A 494 -41.32 11.30 -32.49
C ASP A 494 -41.46 12.28 -33.69
N SER A 495 -42.41 13.21 -33.61
CA SER A 495 -42.58 14.29 -34.59
C SER A 495 -41.40 15.27 -34.54
N LEU A 496 -41.01 15.72 -33.34
CA LEU A 496 -39.86 16.60 -33.11
C LEU A 496 -38.55 15.98 -33.64
N THR A 497 -38.35 14.69 -33.41
CA THR A 497 -37.17 13.96 -33.89
C THR A 497 -37.11 13.91 -35.42
N ASN A 498 -38.26 13.86 -36.10
CA ASN A 498 -38.29 13.88 -37.57
C ASN A 498 -38.08 15.28 -38.13
N GLU A 499 -38.62 16.32 -37.49
CA GLU A 499 -38.39 17.70 -37.91
C GLU A 499 -36.93 18.14 -37.71
N LEU A 500 -36.29 17.73 -36.61
CA LEU A 500 -34.89 18.06 -36.35
C LEU A 500 -33.92 17.39 -37.35
N LYS A 501 -34.30 16.25 -37.95
CA LYS A 501 -33.51 15.63 -39.03
C LYS A 501 -33.44 16.52 -40.27
N ASP A 502 -34.49 17.29 -40.56
CA ASP A 502 -34.51 18.23 -41.68
C ASP A 502 -33.53 19.41 -41.46
N GLU A 503 -33.16 19.68 -40.20
CA GLU A 503 -32.11 20.64 -39.80
C GLU A 503 -30.71 19.99 -39.60
N ASN A 504 -30.52 18.74 -40.05
CA ASN A 504 -29.30 17.93 -39.87
C ASN A 504 -28.94 17.59 -38.42
N ILE A 505 -29.92 17.63 -37.51
CA ILE A 505 -29.77 17.23 -36.10
C ILE A 505 -30.40 15.85 -35.94
N VAL A 506 -29.59 14.85 -35.60
CA VAL A 506 -30.05 13.49 -35.36
C VAL A 506 -30.07 13.24 -33.86
N LEU A 507 -31.26 12.98 -33.32
CA LEU A 507 -31.44 12.47 -31.96
C LEU A 507 -31.38 10.95 -32.00
N ILE A 508 -30.37 10.37 -31.37
CA ILE A 508 -30.20 8.93 -31.24
C ILE A 508 -30.76 8.52 -29.88
N GLU A 509 -31.89 7.82 -29.90
CA GLU A 509 -32.55 7.34 -28.67
C GLU A 509 -31.66 6.29 -27.98
N ARG A 510 -31.19 6.60 -26.76
CA ARG A 510 -30.44 5.68 -25.91
C ARG A 510 -31.36 4.95 -24.93
N LEU A 511 -32.36 5.66 -24.42
CA LEU A 511 -33.29 5.14 -23.43
C LEU A 511 -34.66 5.79 -23.58
N ARG A 512 -35.72 4.98 -23.55
CA ARG A 512 -37.11 5.43 -23.52
C ARG A 512 -37.91 4.56 -22.58
N LYS A 513 -38.33 5.13 -21.45
CA LYS A 513 -39.06 4.42 -20.41
C LYS A 513 -40.52 4.82 -20.34
N LYS A 514 -41.38 3.86 -20.04
CA LYS A 514 -42.84 4.08 -19.88
C LYS A 514 -43.18 4.57 -18.48
N PRO A 515 -44.35 5.20 -18.27
CA PRO A 515 -44.85 5.57 -16.94
C PRO A 515 -44.88 4.40 -15.93
N GLU A 516 -45.06 3.17 -16.41
CA GLU A 516 -45.04 1.94 -15.59
C GLU A 516 -43.63 1.58 -15.07
N GLU A 517 -42.57 1.98 -15.79
CA GLU A 517 -41.17 1.71 -15.44
C GLU A 517 -40.53 2.87 -14.67
N VAL A 518 -40.90 4.11 -15.04
CA VAL A 518 -40.52 5.34 -14.33
C VAL A 518 -41.80 6.17 -14.15
N PRO A 519 -42.32 6.31 -12.93
CA PRO A 519 -43.54 7.05 -12.68
C PRO A 519 -43.34 8.54 -12.97
N ILE A 520 -44.40 9.21 -13.44
CA ILE A 520 -44.42 10.66 -13.63
C ILE A 520 -44.46 11.30 -12.23
N HIS A 521 -43.45 12.12 -11.92
CA HIS A 521 -43.39 12.75 -10.61
C HIS A 521 -44.34 13.95 -10.52
N GLN A 522 -45.00 14.06 -9.37
CA GLN A 522 -45.75 15.24 -8.99
C GLN A 522 -44.79 16.25 -8.37
N VAL A 523 -44.73 17.44 -8.95
CA VAL A 523 -43.85 18.52 -8.53
C VAL A 523 -44.70 19.76 -8.28
N THR A 524 -44.47 20.48 -7.19
CA THR A 524 -45.15 21.77 -6.98
C THR A 524 -44.43 22.87 -7.74
N ARG A 525 -45.14 23.96 -8.10
CA ARG A 525 -44.48 25.14 -8.70
C ARG A 525 -43.41 25.78 -7.80
N PHE A 526 -43.43 25.51 -6.50
CA PHE A 526 -42.40 25.97 -5.57
C PHE A 526 -41.12 25.12 -5.68
N ASP A 527 -41.26 23.81 -5.85
CA ASP A 527 -40.13 22.88 -6.03
C ASP A 527 -39.42 23.10 -7.37
N LEU A 528 -40.17 23.46 -8.43
CA LEU A 528 -39.61 23.85 -9.73
C LEU A 528 -38.74 25.12 -9.69
N LEU A 529 -38.88 25.95 -8.65
CA LEU A 529 -38.12 27.19 -8.47
C LEU A 529 -36.87 27.01 -7.60
N THR A 530 -36.66 25.84 -6.99
CA THR A 530 -35.61 25.60 -5.99
C THR A 530 -34.54 24.57 -6.40
N ASP A 531 -34.52 24.13 -7.67
CA ASP A 531 -33.46 23.30 -8.31
C ASP A 531 -33.10 21.94 -7.64
N ASP A 532 -33.71 21.56 -6.52
CA ASP A 532 -33.21 20.47 -5.65
C ASP A 532 -33.65 19.02 -6.01
N TYR A 533 -34.39 18.77 -7.10
CA TYR A 533 -35.13 17.50 -7.23
C TYR A 533 -34.79 16.54 -8.38
N ILE A 534 -33.67 16.72 -9.08
CA ILE A 534 -33.25 15.74 -10.09
C ILE A 534 -31.75 15.44 -9.94
N SER A 535 -31.43 14.49 -9.05
CA SER A 535 -30.19 13.71 -9.08
C SER A 535 -30.48 12.29 -9.55
#